data_AF-A0A974HEM1-F1
#
_entry.id   AF-A0A974HEM1-F1
#
_cell.length_a   1.000
_cell.length_b   1.000
_cell.length_c   1.000
_cell.angle_alpha   90.00
_cell.angle_beta   90.00
_cell.angle_gamma   90.00
#
_symmetry.space_group_name_H-M   'P 1'
#
loop_
_entity.id
_entity.type
_entity.pdbx_description
1 polymer ?
#
loop_
_entity_poly.entity_id
_entity_poly.type
_entity_poly.pdbx_seq_one_letter_code
_entity_poly.pdbx_strand_id
1 'polypeptide(L)'
;MITCTGGSTGGRYIGETGLQLGTRMNHHRHEINSKSCETPVGQHFCSQNPSPQDMQVLILKGNFKTELEWKIYEFKCLELFKG
;
A
#
# COMPACT_ATOMS: atom_id res chain seq x y z
N MET A 1 2.82 4.46 0.82
CA MET A 1 3.42 3.12 0.81
C MET A 1 2.84 2.32 1.95
N ILE A 2 2.50 1.06 1.69
CA ILE A 2 2.08 0.07 2.65
C ILE A 2 3.11 -1.06 2.61
N THR A 3 3.56 -1.51 3.78
CA THR A 3 4.49 -2.63 3.91
C THR A 3 3.86 -3.68 4.80
N CYS A 4 3.93 -4.94 4.40
CA CYS A 4 3.54 -6.07 5.24
C CYS A 4 4.75 -6.56 6.04
N THR A 5 4.63 -6.60 7.36
CA THR A 5 5.64 -7.18 8.26
C THR A 5 5.36 -8.64 8.62
N GLY A 6 4.19 -9.16 8.22
CA GLY A 6 3.79 -10.55 8.42
C GLY A 6 4.11 -11.40 7.19
N GLY A 7 4.56 -12.63 7.41
CA GLY A 7 4.89 -13.58 6.34
C GLY A 7 6.32 -13.45 5.79
N SER A 8 6.67 -14.31 4.83
CA SER A 8 8.06 -14.49 4.36
C SER A 8 8.52 -13.50 3.28
N THR A 9 7.59 -12.73 2.69
CA THR A 9 7.85 -11.96 1.46
C THR A 9 7.98 -10.45 1.62
N GLY A 10 7.71 -9.87 2.80
CA GLY A 10 7.90 -8.42 3.03
C GLY A 10 7.20 -7.52 2.00
N GLY A 11 5.99 -7.89 1.57
CA GLY A 11 5.31 -7.27 0.43
C GLY A 11 5.12 -5.77 0.60
N ARG A 12 5.43 -4.99 -0.45
CA ARG A 12 5.25 -3.53 -0.48
C ARG A 12 4.26 -3.13 -1.55
N TYR A 13 3.40 -2.18 -1.19
CA TYR A 13 2.44 -1.54 -2.09
C TYR A 13 2.66 -0.04 -2.09
N ILE A 14 2.75 0.54 -3.28
CA ILE A 14 2.76 1.99 -3.48
C ILE A 14 1.49 2.32 -4.23
N GLY A 15 0.79 3.35 -3.77
CA GLY A 15 -0.38 3.85 -4.46
C GLY A 15 -0.77 5.22 -3.94
N GLU A 16 -1.46 5.95 -4.79
CA GLU A 16 -2.05 7.24 -4.51
C GLU A 16 -3.43 7.09 -3.86
N THR A 17 -3.85 8.11 -3.13
CA THR A 17 -5.26 8.26 -2.77
C THR A 17 -5.66 9.73 -2.80
N GLY A 18 -6.76 10.04 -3.49
CA GLY A 18 -7.44 11.34 -3.39
C GLY A 18 -8.35 11.47 -2.16
N LEU A 19 -8.46 10.40 -1.35
CA LEU A 19 -9.23 10.39 -0.11
C LEU A 19 -8.36 10.81 1.07
N GLN A 20 -8.99 11.17 2.18
CA GLN A 20 -8.27 11.27 3.44
C GLN A 20 -7.59 9.93 3.77
N LEU A 21 -6.35 10.00 4.27
CA LEU A 21 -5.55 8.82 4.58
C LEU A 21 -6.29 7.85 5.51
N GLY A 22 -6.97 8.37 6.55
CA GLY A 22 -7.74 7.53 7.48
C GLY A 22 -8.83 6.71 6.78
N THR A 23 -9.56 7.31 5.84
CA THR A 23 -10.58 6.62 5.03
C THR A 23 -9.96 5.51 4.19
N ARG A 24 -8.84 5.81 3.52
CA ARG A 24 -8.14 4.80 2.71
C ARG A 24 -7.61 3.64 3.57
N MET A 25 -7.10 3.94 4.76
CA MET A 25 -6.61 2.93 5.69
C MET A 25 -7.73 2.06 6.27
N ASN A 26 -8.89 2.65 6.56
CA ASN A 26 -10.06 1.89 6.99
C ASN A 26 -10.58 0.96 5.89
N HIS A 27 -10.54 1.40 4.63
CA HIS A 27 -10.88 0.55 3.49
C HIS A 27 -9.95 -0.65 3.40
N HIS A 28 -8.62 -0.43 3.44
CA HIS A 28 -7.65 -1.53 3.44
C HIS A 28 -7.82 -2.48 4.62
N ARG A 29 -8.08 -1.96 5.84
CA ARG A 29 -8.36 -2.78 7.00
C ARG A 29 -9.61 -3.64 6.81
N HIS A 30 -10.66 -3.08 6.21
CA HIS A 30 -11.88 -3.82 5.89
C HIS A 30 -11.63 -4.94 4.87
N GLU A 31 -10.90 -4.66 3.78
CA GLU A 31 -10.51 -5.66 2.77
C GLU A 31 -9.72 -6.83 3.37
N ILE A 32 -8.76 -6.52 4.25
CA ILE A 32 -7.95 -7.54 4.94
C ILE A 32 -8.85 -8.37 5.88
N ASN A 33 -9.69 -7.72 6.69
CA ASN A 33 -10.58 -8.41 7.63
C ASN A 33 -11.63 -9.28 6.94
N SER A 34 -12.15 -8.83 5.79
CA SER A 34 -13.12 -9.59 5.01
C SER A 34 -12.49 -10.69 4.16
N LYS A 35 -11.16 -10.80 4.16
CA LYS A 35 -10.38 -11.70 3.28
C LYS A 35 -10.79 -11.51 1.81
N SER A 36 -10.99 -10.25 1.40
CA SER A 36 -11.25 -9.92 0.00
C SER A 36 -9.95 -9.99 -0.79
N CYS A 37 -9.99 -10.65 -1.96
CA CYS A 37 -8.82 -10.78 -2.85
C CYS A 37 -9.00 -9.97 -4.15
N GLU A 38 -9.91 -8.98 -4.15
CA GLU A 38 -10.24 -8.16 -5.33
C GLU A 38 -9.20 -7.06 -5.61
N THR A 39 -8.41 -6.67 -4.61
CA THR A 39 -7.38 -5.63 -4.75
C THR A 39 -5.98 -6.16 -4.53
N PRO A 40 -4.93 -5.50 -5.06
CA PRO A 40 -3.55 -5.96 -4.85
C PRO A 40 -3.18 -6.11 -3.36
N VAL A 41 -3.68 -5.20 -2.51
CA VAL A 41 -3.51 -5.32 -1.05
C VAL A 41 -4.30 -6.53 -0.54
N GLY A 42 -5.57 -6.68 -0.90
CA GLY A 42 -6.38 -7.84 -0.51
C GLY A 42 -5.77 -9.19 -0.90
N GLN A 43 -5.27 -9.33 -2.14
CA GLN A 43 -4.61 -10.55 -2.63
C GLN A 43 -3.39 -10.95 -1.79
N HIS A 44 -2.56 -9.96 -1.41
CA HIS A 44 -1.40 -10.21 -0.56
C HIS A 44 -1.81 -10.78 0.81
N PHE A 45 -2.86 -10.24 1.41
CA PHE A 45 -3.32 -10.64 2.75
C PHE A 45 -4.25 -11.87 2.74
N CYS A 46 -4.96 -12.15 1.65
CA CYS A 46 -5.76 -13.36 1.50
C CYS A 46 -4.93 -14.65 1.61
N SER A 47 -3.73 -14.65 1.03
CA SER A 47 -2.96 -15.87 0.79
C SER A 47 -2.15 -16.36 1.99
N GLN A 48 -1.79 -15.47 2.93
CA GLN A 48 -0.84 -15.78 4.02
C GLN A 48 -1.43 -15.69 5.43
N ASN A 49 -2.75 -15.46 5.58
CA ASN A 49 -3.40 -15.07 6.84
C ASN A 49 -2.66 -13.96 7.65
N PRO A 50 -2.09 -12.89 7.04
CA PRO A 50 -1.59 -11.78 7.84
C PRO A 50 -2.77 -10.97 8.39
N SER A 51 -2.57 -10.39 9.56
CA SER A 51 -3.54 -9.53 10.22
C SER A 51 -3.41 -8.08 9.74
N PRO A 52 -4.42 -7.22 9.94
CA PRO A 52 -4.24 -5.79 9.75
C PRO A 52 -3.17 -5.14 10.65
N GLN A 53 -2.65 -5.85 11.66
CA GLN A 53 -1.57 -5.38 12.53
C GLN A 53 -0.21 -5.54 11.86
N ASP A 54 -0.12 -6.43 10.87
CA ASP A 54 1.07 -6.63 10.05
C ASP A 54 1.23 -5.55 8.98
N MET A 55 0.31 -4.60 8.90
CA MET A 55 0.32 -3.50 7.93
C MET A 55 0.99 -2.26 8.52
N GLN A 56 2.14 -1.87 7.95
CA GLN A 56 2.79 -0.60 8.22
C GLN A 56 2.55 0.40 7.09
N VAL A 57 2.42 1.68 7.44
CA VAL A 57 2.12 2.76 6.49
C VAL A 57 3.21 3.81 6.54
N LEU A 58 3.76 4.12 5.37
CA LEU A 58 4.65 5.25 5.15
C LEU A 58 3.98 6.26 4.21
N ILE A 59 3.85 7.50 4.65
CA ILE A 59 3.34 8.60 3.84
C ILE A 59 4.50 9.16 3.02
N LEU A 60 4.39 9.04 1.69
CA LEU A 60 5.31 9.68 0.76
C LEU A 60 4.69 11.02 0.36
N LYS A 61 5.42 12.11 0.57
CA LYS A 61 4.98 13.47 0.21
C LYS A 61 6.00 14.09 -0.73
N GLY A 62 5.49 14.85 -1.69
CA GLY A 62 6.30 15.73 -2.52
C GLY A 62 5.45 16.89 -3.04
N ASN A 63 6.12 17.92 -3.52
CA ASN A 63 5.49 19.14 -4.02
C ASN A 63 5.30 19.03 -5.55
N PHE A 64 4.41 18.13 -5.96
CA PHE A 64 4.16 17.84 -7.37
C PHE A 64 3.21 18.87 -7.96
N LYS A 65 3.59 19.46 -9.09
CA LYS A 65 2.77 20.43 -9.83
C LYS A 65 2.07 19.78 -11.01
N THR A 66 2.59 18.66 -11.48
CA THR A 66 2.06 17.93 -12.65
C THR A 66 1.91 16.43 -12.36
N GLU A 67 0.98 15.80 -13.07
CA GLU A 67 0.82 14.34 -13.05
C GLU A 67 2.10 13.61 -13.51
N LEU A 68 2.87 14.20 -14.43
CA LEU A 68 4.13 13.61 -14.89
C LEU A 68 5.18 13.57 -13.77
N GLU A 69 5.34 14.67 -13.01
CA GLU A 69 6.24 14.71 -11.85
C GLU A 69 5.84 13.67 -10.79
N TRP A 70 4.52 13.53 -10.56
CA TRP A 70 3.96 12.52 -9.67
C TRP A 70 4.30 11.10 -10.14
N LYS A 71 4.03 10.76 -11.40
CA LYS A 71 4.32 9.43 -11.97
C LYS A 71 5.81 9.10 -11.95
N ILE A 72 6.68 10.07 -12.23
CA ILE A 72 8.13 9.90 -12.13
C ILE A 72 8.53 9.60 -10.68
N TYR A 73 7.92 10.29 -9.71
CA TYR A 73 8.20 10.05 -8.30
C TYR A 73 7.70 8.68 -7.85
N GLU A 74 6.48 8.29 -8.21
CA GLU A 74 5.94 6.96 -7.96
C GLU A 74 6.87 5.88 -8.53
N PHE A 75 7.30 6.03 -9.79
CA PHE A 75 8.25 5.12 -10.42
C PHE A 75 9.58 5.04 -9.65
N LYS A 76 10.14 6.18 -9.25
CA LYS A 76 11.36 6.21 -8.42
C LYS A 76 11.18 5.52 -7.08
N CYS A 77 10.02 5.66 -6.44
CA CYS A 77 9.74 4.96 -5.20
C CYS A 77 9.60 3.45 -5.44
N LEU A 78 8.95 3.02 -6.52
CA LEU A 78 8.90 1.59 -6.89
C LEU A 78 10.32 1.04 -7.06
N GLU A 79 11.20 1.73 -7.79
CA GLU A 79 12.61 1.34 -7.93
C GLU A 79 13.35 1.29 -6.60
N LEU A 80 13.19 2.31 -5.76
CA LEU A 80 13.89 2.42 -4.47
C LEU A 80 13.49 1.32 -3.48
N PHE A 81 12.24 0.86 -3.54
CA PHE A 81 11.65 -0.07 -2.57
C PHE A 81 11.38 -1.47 -3.13
N LYS A 82 11.98 -1.83 -4.27
CA LYS A 82 11.90 -3.17 -4.90
C LYS A 82 12.59 -4.30 -4.11
N GLY A 83 13.32 -3.98 -3.03
CA GLY A 83 14.21 -4.88 -2.29
C GLY A 83 13.54 -6.01 -1.53
#